data_AF-A0A920HPD6-F1
#
_entry.id   AF-A0A920HPD6-F1
#
_cell.length_a   1.000
_cell.length_b   1.000
_cell.length_c   1.000
_cell.angle_alpha   90.00
_cell.angle_beta   90.00
_cell.angle_gamma   90.00
#
_symmetry.space_group_name_H-M   'P 1'
#
loop_
_entity.id
_entity.type
_entity.pdbx_description
1 polymer ?
#
loop_
_entity_poly.entity_id
_entity_poly.type
_entity_poly.pdbx_seq_one_letter_code
_entity_poly.pdbx_strand_id
1 'polypeptide(L)'
;MPLQYKVVDAYGFTRFDADIQISSENDLVEIDNFNNVKAVKPGNAELKIELDGVSTSLSFKIKETPISKLSINANLDVARTGDVVKFSTIAYDDKGKVVSDAPLSYSFSGESFDKSSTAAGLIKDDGRFVAETAGKYLITVTAGEKSISKPLVVYDRGIQREVITVGTGTVEDKHTSDFWVFEGQDGNDYAVSGTWGADGTTYFWDVTDPGNLKK
;
A
#
# COMPACT_ATOMS: atom_id res chain seq x y z
N MET A 1 -10.93 -13.00 -1.80
CA MET A 1 -9.56 -12.93 -1.25
C MET A 1 -8.70 -13.96 -1.96
N PRO A 2 -7.43 -13.68 -2.26
CA PRO A 2 -6.51 -14.69 -2.75
C PRO A 2 -6.21 -15.69 -1.62
N LEU A 3 -6.22 -16.98 -1.93
CA LEU A 3 -5.77 -18.01 -1.00
C LEU A 3 -4.24 -18.08 -1.00
N GLN A 4 -3.64 -18.20 0.18
CA GLN A 4 -2.23 -18.54 0.30
C GLN A 4 -2.07 -20.06 0.37
N TYR A 5 -1.25 -20.62 -0.52
CA TYR A 5 -0.98 -22.04 -0.59
C TYR A 5 0.48 -22.31 -0.89
N LYS A 6 0.94 -23.51 -0.53
CA LYS A 6 2.29 -24.01 -0.84
C LYS A 6 2.14 -25.38 -1.49
N VAL A 7 2.67 -25.53 -2.70
CA VAL A 7 2.73 -26.82 -3.40
C VAL A 7 4.12 -27.42 -3.19
N VAL A 8 4.18 -28.68 -2.75
CA VAL A 8 5.44 -29.42 -2.57
C VAL A 8 5.39 -30.73 -3.35
N ASP A 9 6.54 -31.14 -3.89
CA ASP A 9 6.68 -32.46 -4.52
C ASP A 9 6.95 -33.58 -3.49
N ALA A 10 7.10 -34.81 -3.97
CA ALA A 10 7.38 -35.98 -3.13
C ALA A 10 8.73 -35.92 -2.38
N TYR A 11 9.65 -35.05 -2.81
CA TYR A 11 10.96 -34.83 -2.18
C TYR A 11 10.99 -33.60 -1.28
N GLY A 12 9.87 -32.87 -1.17
CA GLY A 12 9.72 -31.69 -0.32
C GLY A 12 10.13 -30.36 -0.98
N PHE A 13 10.43 -30.35 -2.28
CA PHE A 13 10.74 -29.11 -3.00
C PHE A 13 9.46 -28.33 -3.34
N THR A 14 9.50 -27.02 -3.14
CA THR A 14 8.38 -26.13 -3.48
C THR A 14 8.25 -26.01 -5.00
N ARG A 15 7.03 -26.23 -5.52
CA ARG A 15 6.69 -25.88 -6.91
C ARG A 15 6.16 -24.45 -6.94
N PHE A 16 6.79 -23.62 -7.76
CA PHE A 16 6.30 -22.27 -8.07
C PHE A 16 5.35 -22.32 -9.28
N ASP A 17 4.43 -21.35 -9.36
CA ASP A 17 3.51 -21.15 -10.48
C ASP A 17 2.69 -22.40 -10.88
N ALA A 18 2.30 -23.20 -9.88
CA ALA A 18 1.45 -24.35 -10.10
C ALA A 18 0.02 -23.91 -10.47
N ASP A 19 -0.48 -24.40 -11.60
CA ASP A 19 -1.85 -24.18 -12.06
C ASP A 19 -2.83 -25.08 -11.29
N ILE A 20 -3.20 -24.62 -10.10
CA ILE A 20 -4.15 -25.32 -9.23
C ILE A 20 -5.58 -25.05 -9.69
N GLN A 21 -6.45 -26.02 -9.50
CA GLN A 21 -7.89 -25.87 -9.72
C GLN A 21 -8.58 -25.86 -8.36
N ILE A 22 -9.35 -24.80 -8.09
CA ILE A 22 -10.16 -24.70 -6.87
C ILE A 22 -11.63 -24.83 -7.23
N SER A 23 -12.34 -25.70 -6.50
CA SER A 23 -13.79 -25.91 -6.65
C SER A 23 -14.46 -25.93 -5.28
N SER A 24 -15.77 -25.71 -5.24
CA SER A 24 -16.58 -25.85 -4.02
C SER A 24 -17.78 -26.75 -4.29
N GLU A 25 -18.19 -27.52 -3.29
CA GLU A 25 -19.35 -28.42 -3.37
C GLU A 25 -20.69 -27.70 -3.12
N ASN A 26 -20.68 -26.42 -2.74
CA ASN A 26 -21.89 -25.66 -2.46
C ASN A 26 -21.88 -24.23 -3.02
N ASP A 27 -23.06 -23.60 -3.02
CA ASP A 27 -23.30 -22.24 -3.51
C ASP A 27 -23.00 -21.14 -2.45
N LEU A 28 -22.30 -21.50 -1.36
CA LEU A 28 -21.94 -20.54 -0.31
C LEU A 28 -20.71 -19.70 -0.69
N VAL A 29 -19.97 -20.12 -1.72
CA VAL A 29 -18.72 -19.53 -2.16
C VAL A 29 -18.69 -19.42 -3.68
N GLU A 30 -18.24 -18.28 -4.19
CA GLU A 30 -17.91 -18.06 -5.59
C GLU A 30 -16.39 -18.15 -5.78
N ILE A 31 -15.96 -18.83 -6.85
CA ILE A 31 -14.55 -18.97 -7.24
C ILE A 31 -14.45 -18.45 -8.68
N ASP A 32 -13.55 -17.50 -8.91
CA ASP A 32 -13.29 -16.98 -10.26
C ASP A 32 -12.20 -17.78 -11.00
N ASN A 33 -12.01 -17.47 -12.28
CA ASN A 33 -11.00 -18.14 -13.14
C ASN A 33 -9.55 -17.90 -12.70
N PHE A 34 -9.32 -17.02 -11.72
CA PHE A 34 -8.01 -16.73 -11.15
C PHE A 34 -7.87 -17.30 -9.72
N ASN A 35 -8.76 -18.23 -9.33
CA ASN A 35 -8.79 -18.86 -8.02
C ASN A 35 -9.02 -17.89 -6.85
N ASN A 36 -9.61 -16.72 -7.09
CA ASN A 36 -10.06 -15.86 -6.00
C ASN A 36 -11.34 -16.44 -5.40
N VAL A 37 -11.37 -16.49 -4.06
CA VAL A 37 -12.50 -17.04 -3.31
C VAL A 37 -13.31 -15.90 -2.69
N LYS A 38 -14.62 -15.90 -2.92
CA LYS A 38 -15.57 -14.93 -2.36
C LYS A 38 -16.68 -15.66 -1.61
N ALA A 39 -16.80 -15.37 -0.31
CA ALA A 39 -17.93 -15.84 0.48
C ALA A 39 -19.22 -15.11 0.05
N VAL A 40 -20.30 -15.86 -0.15
CA VAL A 40 -21.61 -15.36 -0.61
C VAL A 40 -22.68 -15.51 0.48
N LYS A 41 -22.70 -16.63 1.19
CA LYS A 41 -23.73 -16.92 2.22
C LYS A 41 -23.11 -17.52 3.49
N PRO A 42 -23.72 -17.27 4.67
CA PRO A 42 -23.31 -17.94 5.90
C PRO A 42 -23.54 -19.46 5.82
N GLY A 43 -22.64 -20.24 6.42
CA GLY A 43 -22.74 -21.69 6.44
C GLY A 43 -21.38 -22.38 6.52
N ASN A 44 -21.37 -23.71 6.44
CA ASN A 44 -20.13 -24.49 6.36
C ASN A 44 -19.81 -24.72 4.88
N ALA A 45 -18.64 -24.25 4.44
CA ALA A 45 -18.15 -24.42 3.08
C ALA A 45 -16.93 -25.33 3.07
N GLU A 46 -16.75 -26.02 1.96
CA GLU A 46 -15.56 -26.82 1.67
C GLU A 46 -15.03 -26.43 0.30
N LEU A 47 -13.72 -26.21 0.24
CA LEU A 47 -13.00 -26.01 -1.01
C LEU A 47 -12.17 -27.25 -1.29
N LYS A 48 -12.33 -27.80 -2.50
CA LYS A 48 -11.47 -28.84 -3.05
C LYS A 48 -10.43 -28.19 -3.95
N ILE A 49 -9.15 -28.43 -3.64
CA ILE A 49 -7.99 -27.92 -4.37
C ILE A 49 -7.34 -29.13 -5.06
N GLU A 50 -7.13 -29.04 -6.36
CA GLU A 50 -6.62 -30.12 -7.19
C GLU A 50 -5.45 -29.66 -8.07
N LEU A 51 -4.42 -30.52 -8.19
CA LEU A 51 -3.29 -30.33 -9.08
C LEU A 51 -2.77 -31.70 -9.52
N ASP A 52 -2.65 -31.94 -10.83
CA ASP A 52 -2.08 -33.17 -11.41
C ASP A 52 -2.69 -34.47 -10.83
N GLY A 53 -3.99 -34.46 -10.51
CA GLY A 53 -4.72 -35.59 -9.91
C GLY A 53 -4.52 -35.78 -8.39
N VAL A 54 -3.69 -34.96 -7.74
CA VAL A 54 -3.60 -34.86 -6.29
C VAL A 54 -4.61 -33.83 -5.81
N SER A 55 -5.41 -34.19 -4.79
CA SER A 55 -6.40 -33.28 -4.23
C SER A 55 -6.30 -33.16 -2.71
N THR A 56 -6.70 -31.99 -2.21
CA THR A 56 -6.88 -31.72 -0.79
C THR A 56 -8.14 -30.89 -0.58
N SER A 57 -8.65 -30.89 0.64
CA SER A 57 -9.85 -30.15 1.01
C SER A 57 -9.59 -29.19 2.16
N LEU A 58 -10.24 -28.03 2.13
CA LEU A 58 -10.26 -27.05 3.21
C LEU A 58 -11.71 -26.75 3.59
N SER A 59 -12.14 -27.24 4.75
CA SER A 59 -13.43 -26.91 5.34
C SER A 59 -13.34 -25.67 6.24
N PHE A 60 -14.28 -24.74 6.12
CA PHE A 60 -14.37 -23.55 6.95
C PHE A 60 -15.82 -23.10 7.15
N LYS A 61 -16.03 -22.23 8.15
CA LYS A 61 -17.34 -21.66 8.47
C LYS A 61 -17.40 -20.19 8.08
N ILE A 62 -18.33 -19.87 7.18
CA ILE A 62 -18.69 -18.51 6.83
C ILE A 62 -19.68 -17.99 7.86
N LYS A 63 -19.28 -16.95 8.58
CA LYS A 63 -20.13 -16.28 9.56
C LYS A 63 -20.94 -15.19 8.86
N GLU A 64 -22.19 -15.03 9.29
CA GLU A 64 -22.95 -13.84 8.94
C GLU A 64 -22.20 -12.61 9.46
N THR A 65 -22.13 -11.56 8.62
CA THR A 65 -21.46 -10.33 9.03
C THR A 65 -22.29 -9.68 10.13
N PRO A 66 -21.72 -9.46 11.33
CA PRO A 66 -22.43 -8.75 12.38
C PRO A 66 -22.54 -7.25 12.07
N ILE A 67 -21.92 -6.77 10.99
CA ILE A 67 -21.81 -5.35 10.66
C ILE A 67 -23.07 -4.87 9.94
N SER A 68 -23.84 -4.02 10.61
CA SER A 68 -25.02 -3.35 10.04
C SER A 68 -24.66 -2.00 9.42
N LYS A 69 -23.72 -1.27 10.04
CA LYS A 69 -23.40 0.13 9.73
C LYS A 69 -21.91 0.43 9.91
N LEU A 70 -21.38 1.26 9.03
CA LEU A 70 -20.05 1.86 9.17
C LEU A 70 -20.19 3.36 9.48
N SER A 71 -19.24 3.92 10.23
CA SER A 71 -19.07 5.35 10.43
C SER A 71 -17.61 5.71 10.22
N ILE A 72 -17.34 6.62 9.27
CA ILE A 72 -16.01 7.10 8.94
C ILE A 72 -15.85 8.56 9.36
N ASN A 73 -14.74 8.87 10.00
CA ASN A 73 -14.31 10.22 10.32
C ASN A 73 -12.90 10.47 9.79
N ALA A 74 -12.52 11.75 9.68
CA ALA A 74 -11.17 12.16 9.32
C ALA A 74 -10.75 13.29 10.27
N ASN A 75 -9.44 13.43 10.50
CA ASN A 75 -8.90 14.58 11.24
C ASN A 75 -8.94 15.88 10.42
N LEU A 76 -9.03 15.80 9.09
CA LEU A 76 -9.08 16.93 8.17
C LEU A 76 -10.09 16.66 7.05
N ASP A 77 -10.87 17.66 6.67
CA ASP A 77 -11.73 17.63 5.48
C ASP A 77 -11.08 18.32 4.27
N VAL A 78 -10.07 19.14 4.53
CA VAL A 78 -9.23 19.82 3.52
C VAL A 78 -7.76 19.68 3.95
N ALA A 79 -6.90 19.31 3.01
CA ALA A 79 -5.47 19.10 3.24
C ALA A 79 -4.62 19.70 2.11
N ARG A 80 -3.29 19.62 2.24
CA ARG A 80 -2.33 19.93 1.17
C ARG A 80 -1.56 18.69 0.74
N THR A 81 -1.01 18.69 -0.46
CA THR A 81 -0.14 17.59 -0.95
C THR A 81 0.96 17.28 0.07
N GLY A 82 1.16 16.00 0.38
CA GLY A 82 2.09 15.55 1.43
C GLY A 82 1.59 15.62 2.88
N ASP A 83 0.41 16.18 3.17
CA ASP A 83 -0.19 16.07 4.52
C ASP A 83 -0.67 14.65 4.77
N VAL A 84 -0.52 14.17 6.02
CA VAL A 84 -1.08 12.88 6.45
C VAL A 84 -2.48 13.09 7.02
N VAL A 85 -3.50 12.68 6.27
CA VAL A 85 -4.89 12.65 6.71
C VAL A 85 -5.18 11.29 7.34
N LYS A 86 -5.68 11.27 8.58
CA LYS A 86 -6.02 10.06 9.32
C LYS A 86 -7.53 9.83 9.27
N PHE A 87 -7.93 8.76 8.60
CA PHE A 87 -9.31 8.28 8.60
C PHE A 87 -9.49 7.23 9.69
N SER A 88 -10.56 7.37 10.48
CA SER A 88 -10.94 6.41 11.51
C SER A 88 -12.35 5.89 11.22
N THR A 89 -12.48 4.57 11.08
CA THR A 89 -13.77 3.93 10.81
C THR A 89 -14.17 3.03 11.96
N ILE A 90 -15.44 3.13 12.37
CA ILE A 90 -16.05 2.27 13.39
C ILE A 90 -17.18 1.48 12.74
N ALA A 91 -17.17 0.17 12.95
CA ALA A 91 -18.24 -0.74 12.54
C ALA A 91 -19.21 -0.98 13.71
N TYR A 92 -20.50 -1.03 13.40
CA TYR A 92 -21.57 -1.25 14.37
C TYR A 92 -22.44 -2.42 13.96
N ASP A 93 -22.96 -3.16 14.94
CA ASP A 93 -24.00 -4.17 14.76
C ASP A 93 -25.41 -3.55 14.66
N ASP A 94 -26.42 -4.41 14.49
CA ASP A 94 -27.82 -4.02 14.38
C ASP A 94 -28.37 -3.34 15.65
N LYS A 95 -27.73 -3.57 16.80
CA LYS A 95 -28.05 -2.98 18.11
C LYS A 95 -27.23 -1.72 18.41
N GLY A 96 -26.37 -1.29 17.47
CA GLY A 96 -25.52 -0.12 17.63
C GLY A 96 -24.30 -0.35 18.53
N LYS A 97 -23.93 -1.61 18.81
CA LYS A 97 -22.69 -1.96 19.53
C LYS A 97 -21.52 -2.03 18.54
N VAL A 98 -20.34 -1.62 19.01
CA VAL A 98 -19.11 -1.67 18.22
C VAL A 98 -18.71 -3.12 17.92
N VAL A 99 -18.40 -3.40 16.65
CA VAL A 99 -17.78 -4.63 16.15
C VAL A 99 -16.28 -4.36 16.03
N SER A 100 -15.50 -4.76 17.04
CA SER A 100 -14.08 -4.40 17.15
C SER A 100 -13.15 -5.15 16.20
N ASP A 101 -13.56 -6.32 15.70
CA ASP A 101 -12.81 -7.20 14.82
C ASP A 101 -13.28 -7.11 13.35
N ALA A 102 -13.94 -6.01 12.99
CA ALA A 102 -14.40 -5.77 11.62
C ALA A 102 -13.20 -5.72 10.63
N PRO A 103 -13.22 -6.50 9.54
CA PRO A 103 -12.15 -6.50 8.54
C PRO A 103 -12.28 -5.28 7.62
N LEU A 104 -11.79 -4.13 8.08
CA LEU A 104 -11.84 -2.88 7.33
C LEU A 104 -10.78 -2.87 6.21
N SER A 105 -11.19 -2.49 5.00
CA SER A 105 -10.27 -2.24 3.89
C SER A 105 -10.48 -0.82 3.36
N TYR A 106 -9.39 -0.07 3.29
CA TYR A 106 -9.37 1.31 2.82
C TYR A 106 -8.93 1.36 1.36
N SER A 107 -9.61 2.19 0.57
CA SER A 107 -9.21 2.53 -0.79
C SER A 107 -9.53 4.00 -1.07
N PHE A 108 -9.01 4.52 -2.17
CA PHE A 108 -9.35 5.85 -2.62
C PHE A 108 -9.55 5.88 -4.14
N SER A 109 -10.35 6.83 -4.57
CA SER A 109 -10.37 7.33 -5.94
C SER A 109 -10.28 8.85 -5.91
N GLY A 110 -10.01 9.48 -7.04
CA GLY A 110 -9.96 10.93 -7.09
C GLY A 110 -9.85 11.50 -8.50
N GLU A 111 -9.95 12.81 -8.58
CA GLU A 111 -9.75 13.62 -9.77
C GLU A 111 -8.75 14.73 -9.44
N SER A 112 -7.67 14.81 -10.21
CA SER A 112 -6.67 15.87 -10.09
C SER A 112 -7.27 17.21 -10.53
N PHE A 113 -6.86 18.31 -9.89
CA PHE A 113 -7.18 19.65 -10.37
C PHE A 113 -6.45 19.99 -11.67
N ASP A 114 -5.26 19.40 -11.87
CA ASP A 114 -4.54 19.44 -13.13
C ASP A 114 -5.08 18.36 -14.06
N LYS A 115 -5.70 18.77 -15.17
CA LYS A 115 -6.29 17.88 -16.18
C LYS A 115 -5.26 17.05 -16.94
N SER A 116 -3.98 17.40 -16.86
CA SER A 116 -2.89 16.63 -17.47
C SER A 116 -2.33 15.54 -16.55
N SER A 117 -2.82 15.44 -15.31
CA SER A 117 -2.40 14.46 -14.31
C SER A 117 -3.59 13.65 -13.77
N THR A 118 -3.30 12.50 -13.17
CA THR A 118 -4.27 11.72 -12.39
C THR A 118 -4.19 12.08 -10.91
N ALA A 119 -5.24 11.74 -10.17
CA ALA A 119 -5.20 11.77 -8.71
C ALA A 119 -4.31 10.63 -8.22
N ALA A 120 -3.20 10.98 -7.57
CA ALA A 120 -2.22 10.03 -7.06
C ALA A 120 -2.07 10.21 -5.54
N GLY A 121 -1.90 9.11 -4.85
CA GLY A 121 -1.78 9.09 -3.40
C GLY A 121 -1.57 7.67 -2.89
N LEU A 122 -1.38 7.58 -1.58
CA LEU A 122 -1.21 6.33 -0.87
C LEU A 122 -2.14 6.30 0.33
N ILE A 123 -2.91 5.23 0.47
CA ILE A 123 -3.65 4.92 1.68
C ILE A 123 -3.11 3.63 2.30
N LYS A 124 -2.88 3.64 3.61
CA LYS A 124 -2.52 2.44 4.37
C LYS A 124 -3.76 1.80 4.98
N ASP A 125 -3.65 0.52 5.33
CA ASP A 125 -4.72 -0.25 5.96
C ASP A 125 -5.18 0.33 7.31
N ASP A 126 -4.35 1.15 7.96
CA ASP A 126 -4.67 1.89 9.19
C ASP A 126 -5.38 3.23 8.95
N GLY A 127 -5.81 3.51 7.71
CA GLY A 127 -6.56 4.70 7.35
C GLY A 127 -5.72 5.97 7.18
N ARG A 128 -4.39 5.89 7.23
CA ARG A 128 -3.52 7.03 6.89
C ARG A 128 -3.45 7.21 5.38
N PHE A 129 -3.87 8.38 4.91
CA PHE A 129 -3.85 8.79 3.52
C PHE A 129 -2.90 9.98 3.31
N VAL A 130 -2.12 9.93 2.22
CA VAL A 130 -1.30 11.04 1.72
C VAL A 130 -1.57 11.19 0.23
N ALA A 131 -1.96 12.38 -0.20
CA ALA A 131 -2.08 12.71 -1.62
C ALA A 131 -0.77 13.28 -2.16
N GLU A 132 -0.37 12.77 -3.32
CA GLU A 132 0.78 13.26 -4.09
C GLU A 132 0.37 14.41 -5.01
N THR A 133 -0.83 14.35 -5.59
CA THR A 133 -1.36 15.41 -6.47
C THR A 133 -2.53 16.17 -5.85
N ALA A 134 -2.64 17.45 -6.16
CA ALA A 134 -3.77 18.27 -5.74
C ALA A 134 -5.05 17.85 -6.49
N GLY A 135 -6.17 17.74 -5.78
CA GLY A 135 -7.40 17.25 -6.36
C GLY A 135 -8.52 17.00 -5.35
N LYS A 136 -9.60 16.41 -5.85
CA LYS A 136 -10.71 15.89 -5.03
C LYS A 136 -10.57 14.39 -4.91
N TYR A 137 -10.64 13.90 -3.67
CA TYR A 137 -10.51 12.49 -3.34
C TYR A 137 -11.78 11.98 -2.67
N LEU A 138 -12.07 10.71 -2.90
CA LEU A 138 -13.13 9.97 -2.22
C LEU A 138 -12.48 8.76 -1.55
N ILE A 139 -12.37 8.82 -0.22
CA ILE A 139 -11.86 7.69 0.57
C ILE A 139 -13.02 6.75 0.83
N THR A 140 -12.87 5.49 0.44
CA THR A 140 -13.88 4.45 0.61
C THR A 140 -13.37 3.39 1.56
N VAL A 141 -14.23 2.98 2.48
CA VAL A 141 -13.93 1.90 3.43
C VAL A 141 -14.97 0.82 3.25
N THR A 142 -14.51 -0.42 3.09
CA THR A 142 -15.35 -1.60 2.98
C THR A 142 -15.15 -2.53 4.16
N ALA A 143 -16.22 -3.23 4.54
CA ALA A 143 -16.20 -4.29 5.54
C ALA A 143 -17.23 -5.34 5.13
N GLY A 144 -16.76 -6.39 4.43
CA GLY A 144 -17.64 -7.31 3.72
C GLY A 144 -18.48 -6.57 2.67
N GLU A 145 -19.81 -6.69 2.77
CA GLU A 145 -20.76 -6.04 1.84
C GLU A 145 -21.08 -4.59 2.20
N LYS A 146 -20.63 -4.10 3.36
CA LYS A 146 -20.88 -2.73 3.78
C LYS A 146 -19.77 -1.82 3.26
N SER A 147 -20.15 -0.66 2.75
CA SER A 147 -19.21 0.38 2.36
C SER A 147 -19.68 1.75 2.84
N ILE A 148 -18.73 2.64 3.09
CA ILE A 148 -18.97 4.06 3.34
C ILE A 148 -17.84 4.87 2.72
N SER A 149 -18.15 6.08 2.25
CA SER A 149 -17.15 6.96 1.67
C SER A 149 -17.15 8.34 2.33
N LYS A 150 -15.97 8.97 2.38
CA LYS A 150 -15.79 10.35 2.86
C LYS A 150 -14.98 11.16 1.83
N PRO A 151 -15.50 12.32 1.37
CA PRO A 151 -14.75 13.18 0.48
C PRO A 151 -13.61 13.91 1.22
N LEU A 152 -12.55 14.22 0.49
CA LEU A 152 -11.41 15.02 0.93
C LEU A 152 -10.97 15.92 -0.21
N VAL A 153 -10.70 17.19 0.08
CA VAL A 153 -10.10 18.11 -0.91
C VAL A 153 -8.65 18.34 -0.56
N VAL A 154 -7.75 18.16 -1.53
CA VAL A 154 -6.31 18.38 -1.36
C VAL A 154 -5.86 19.50 -2.29
N TYR A 155 -5.31 20.56 -1.73
CA TYR A 155 -4.70 21.64 -2.50
C TYR A 155 -3.20 21.44 -2.67
N ASP A 156 -2.63 22.10 -3.67
CA ASP A 156 -1.18 22.14 -3.81
C ASP A 156 -0.58 22.81 -2.56
N ARG A 157 0.54 22.29 -2.07
CA ARG A 157 1.22 22.88 -0.91
C ARG A 157 1.79 24.26 -1.23
N GLY A 158 2.01 24.58 -2.50
CA GLY A 158 2.52 25.85 -2.99
C GLY A 158 3.93 26.15 -2.50
N ILE A 159 4.65 25.17 -1.94
CA ILE A 159 6.02 25.34 -1.50
C ILE A 159 6.91 25.10 -2.71
N GLN A 160 7.19 26.18 -3.41
CA GLN A 160 8.33 26.27 -4.32
C GLN A 160 9.47 26.83 -3.48
N ARG A 161 10.42 25.98 -3.12
CA ARG A 161 11.69 26.45 -2.55
C ARG A 161 12.64 26.61 -3.72
N GLU A 162 13.27 27.77 -3.82
CA GLU A 162 14.35 27.96 -4.78
C GLU A 162 15.46 26.97 -4.42
N VAL A 163 15.82 26.13 -5.40
CA VAL A 163 17.02 25.30 -5.29
C VAL A 163 18.18 26.20 -5.65
N ILE A 164 18.91 26.64 -4.63
CA ILE A 164 20.11 27.44 -4.80
C ILE A 164 21.29 26.49 -4.83
N THR A 165 22.00 26.44 -5.96
CA THR A 165 23.27 25.72 -6.05
C THR A 165 24.31 26.45 -5.21
N VAL A 166 24.67 25.87 -4.07
CA VAL A 166 25.70 26.39 -3.17
C VAL A 166 27.09 25.83 -3.46
N GLY A 167 27.16 24.78 -4.29
CA GLY A 167 28.38 24.03 -4.59
C GLY A 167 28.20 22.99 -5.70
N THR A 168 29.32 22.55 -6.29
CA THR A 168 29.34 21.45 -7.27
C THR A 168 30.53 20.53 -7.00
N GLY A 169 30.28 19.23 -6.89
CA GLY A 169 31.30 18.17 -6.88
C GLY A 169 31.10 17.28 -8.11
N THR A 170 32.15 17.03 -8.88
CA THR A 170 32.02 16.36 -10.19
C THR A 170 32.47 14.90 -10.14
N VAL A 171 31.65 14.01 -10.72
CA VAL A 171 32.02 12.63 -11.07
C VAL A 171 31.78 12.47 -12.57
N GLU A 172 32.83 12.42 -13.37
CA GLU A 172 32.73 12.45 -14.83
C GLU A 172 32.78 11.06 -15.47
N ASP A 173 33.23 10.05 -14.73
CA ASP A 173 33.61 8.74 -15.25
C ASP A 173 32.58 7.64 -14.96
N LYS A 174 31.56 7.92 -14.14
CA LYS A 174 30.54 6.96 -13.69
C LYS A 174 29.16 7.60 -13.56
N HIS A 175 28.10 6.78 -13.64
CA HIS A 175 26.75 7.18 -13.25
C HIS A 175 26.56 7.10 -11.73
N THR A 176 25.78 8.02 -11.16
CA THR A 176 25.47 8.12 -9.72
C THR A 176 24.02 7.73 -9.42
N SER A 177 23.75 6.98 -8.34
CA SER A 177 22.40 6.49 -7.97
C SER A 177 21.85 7.01 -6.65
N ASP A 178 22.69 7.10 -5.62
CA ASP A 178 22.28 7.40 -4.26
C ASP A 178 22.98 8.66 -3.77
N PHE A 179 22.30 9.47 -2.96
CA PHE A 179 22.88 10.66 -2.33
C PHE A 179 22.33 10.85 -0.92
N TRP A 180 23.22 10.86 0.06
CA TRP A 180 22.90 11.01 1.48
C TRP A 180 23.75 12.11 2.07
N VAL A 181 23.18 12.99 2.90
CA VAL A 181 23.90 14.04 3.61
C VAL A 181 23.73 13.83 5.11
N PHE A 182 24.80 13.94 5.89
CA PHE A 182 24.81 13.74 7.33
C PHE A 182 25.92 14.54 8.01
N GLU A 183 25.70 14.90 9.27
CA GLU A 183 26.72 15.51 10.14
C GLU A 183 27.62 14.41 10.73
N GLY A 184 28.94 14.59 10.64
CA GLY A 184 29.96 13.73 11.25
C GLY A 184 30.11 13.96 12.76
N GLN A 185 30.78 13.02 13.44
CA GLN A 185 31.03 13.15 14.89
C GLN A 185 31.95 14.32 15.26
N ASP A 186 32.69 14.83 14.28
CA ASP A 186 33.55 16.00 14.39
C ASP A 186 32.81 17.33 14.12
N GLY A 187 31.50 17.28 13.83
CA GLY A 187 30.66 18.44 13.54
C GLY A 187 30.77 18.97 12.11
N ASN A 188 31.50 18.28 11.23
CA ASN A 188 31.57 18.58 9.81
C ASN A 188 30.40 17.92 9.05
N ASP A 189 29.98 18.49 7.93
CA ASP A 189 28.93 17.89 7.10
C ASP A 189 29.56 17.04 6.00
N TYR A 190 29.04 15.83 5.82
CA TYR A 190 29.47 14.89 4.80
C TYR A 190 28.32 14.48 3.90
N ALA A 191 28.64 14.19 2.65
CA ALA A 191 27.73 13.52 1.75
C ALA A 191 28.33 12.22 1.23
N VAL A 192 27.46 11.25 0.93
CA VAL A 192 27.85 9.99 0.29
C VAL A 192 27.09 9.85 -1.00
N SER A 193 27.81 9.55 -2.08
CA SER A 193 27.23 9.21 -3.36
C SER A 193 27.66 7.83 -3.85
N GLY A 194 26.69 6.98 -4.19
CA GLY A 194 26.92 5.67 -4.79
C GLY A 194 26.97 5.72 -6.31
N THR A 195 27.64 4.75 -6.93
CA THR A 195 27.67 4.57 -8.39
C THR A 195 26.78 3.41 -8.83
N TRP A 196 26.11 3.54 -9.97
CA TRP A 196 25.29 2.46 -10.57
C TRP A 196 25.75 2.13 -11.99
N GLY A 197 25.73 0.84 -12.35
CA GLY A 197 26.31 0.35 -13.61
C GLY A 197 27.85 0.43 -13.67
N ALA A 198 28.48 0.56 -12.50
CA ALA A 198 29.92 0.77 -12.31
C ALA A 198 30.56 -0.37 -11.48
N ASP A 199 31.72 -0.13 -10.88
CA ASP A 199 32.47 -1.05 -10.03
C ASP A 199 32.02 -1.08 -8.56
N GLY A 200 30.92 -0.38 -8.22
CA GLY A 200 30.42 -0.29 -6.85
C GLY A 200 31.18 0.73 -6.00
N THR A 201 31.94 1.63 -6.61
CA THR A 201 32.62 2.72 -5.91
C THR A 201 31.62 3.63 -5.20
N THR A 202 31.95 4.00 -3.97
CA THR A 202 31.23 4.99 -3.16
C THR A 202 32.16 6.18 -2.93
N TYR A 203 31.65 7.39 -3.12
CA TYR A 203 32.38 8.62 -2.86
C TYR A 203 31.88 9.27 -1.59
N PHE A 204 32.81 9.74 -0.77
CA PHE A 204 32.54 10.57 0.40
C PHE A 204 32.93 11.99 0.04
N TRP A 205 32.08 12.94 0.40
CA TRP A 205 32.28 14.35 0.13
C TRP A 205 32.29 15.09 1.45
N ASP A 206 33.32 15.89 1.72
CA ASP A 206 33.24 16.95 2.73
C ASP A 206 32.44 18.10 2.13
N VAL A 207 31.26 18.34 2.69
CA VAL A 207 30.29 19.34 2.25
C VAL A 207 30.07 20.45 3.29
N THR A 208 30.92 20.51 4.31
CA THR A 208 30.90 21.51 5.39
C THR A 208 30.96 22.94 4.84
N ASP A 209 31.82 23.16 3.86
CA ASP A 209 31.82 24.36 3.03
C ASP A 209 31.33 23.98 1.63
N PRO A 210 30.05 24.23 1.30
CA PRO A 210 29.51 23.86 0.00
C PRO A 210 30.20 24.62 -1.15
N GLY A 211 30.84 25.77 -0.91
CA GLY A 211 31.65 26.46 -1.93
C GLY A 211 32.98 25.75 -2.25
N ASN A 212 33.39 24.77 -1.45
CA ASN A 212 34.67 24.08 -1.53
C ASN A 212 34.54 22.59 -1.19
N LEU A 213 33.72 21.88 -1.97
CA LEU A 213 33.49 20.44 -1.84
C LEU A 213 34.78 19.65 -2.06
N LYS A 214 35.06 18.67 -1.18
CA LYS A 214 36.22 17.76 -1.32
C LYS A 214 35.75 16.32 -1.40
N LYS A 215 36.31 15.56 -2.33
CA LYS A 215 36.00 14.16 -2.64
C LYS A 215 37.08 13.21 -2.13
#